data_AF-A0A6I7PMR9-F1
#
_entry.id   AF-A0A6I7PMR9-F1
#
_cell.length_a   1.000
_cell.length_b   1.000
_cell.length_c   1.000
_cell.angle_alpha   90.00
_cell.angle_beta   90.00
_cell.angle_gamma   90.00
#
_symmetry.space_group_name_H-M   'P 1'
#
loop_
_entity.id
_entity.type
_entity.pdbx_description
1 polymer ?
#
loop_
_entity_poly.entity_id
_entity_poly.type
_entity_poly.pdbx_seq_one_letter_code
_entity_poly.pdbx_strand_id
1 'polypeptide(L)'
;MGLRINTNVAALQAQRNLGKTTSSLNKALERLASGQRIVSAGDDAAGLAISEGLRSQVRGLRQAIRNANDAGGFLTTAEGALAEMTNITQRLRELAIQAANGSLGPTDRGFLDSERAELVQEFNRIANQTTFNTTKLLDGTFQTVDLQVGVQKGESISFTIGDARATSLGTLARKQSIRHGLDDWSDGVRINQVNIVVNSNDDNVSPSSAQNYSAIAVARAVNRVSGQTGVVADVLQNVVNLDNLEFGGFEGVLLQGDMRINGVDIVV
;
A
#
# COMPACT_ATOMS: atom_id res chain seq x y z
N MET A 1 -48.14 56.58 62.72
CA MET A 1 -47.70 56.96 61.36
C MET A 1 -47.85 58.47 61.21
N GLY A 2 -46.78 59.23 61.42
CA GLY A 2 -46.85 60.69 61.33
C GLY A 2 -46.86 61.15 59.86
N LEU A 3 -47.87 61.92 59.46
CA LEU A 3 -47.92 62.58 58.15
C LEU A 3 -46.81 63.64 58.08
N ARG A 4 -45.70 63.30 57.42
CA ARG A 4 -44.59 64.23 57.13
C ARG A 4 -44.68 64.66 55.67
N ILE A 5 -44.89 65.95 55.42
CA ILE A 5 -45.15 66.50 54.07
C ILE A 5 -43.88 66.48 53.19
N ASN A 6 -42.69 66.64 53.79
CA ASN A 6 -41.43 66.75 53.04
C ASN A 6 -40.87 65.40 52.53
N THR A 7 -41.34 64.28 53.08
CA THR A 7 -40.92 62.92 52.68
C THR A 7 -42.16 62.05 52.50
N ASN A 8 -42.62 61.94 51.26
CA ASN A 8 -43.76 61.10 50.89
C ASN A 8 -43.31 59.62 50.75
N VAL A 9 -43.44 58.87 51.84
CA VAL A 9 -43.04 57.46 51.91
C VAL A 9 -43.84 56.59 50.94
N ALA A 10 -45.12 56.90 50.69
CA ALA A 10 -45.96 56.15 49.76
C ALA A 10 -45.48 56.32 48.31
N ALA A 11 -45.12 57.54 47.90
CA ALA A 11 -44.55 57.81 46.58
C ALA A 11 -43.18 57.12 46.39
N LEU A 12 -42.30 57.15 47.41
CA LEU A 12 -41.02 56.45 47.38
C LEU A 12 -41.16 54.92 47.32
N GLN A 13 -42.22 54.37 47.92
CA GLN A 13 -42.53 52.95 47.85
C GLN A 13 -43.08 52.57 46.47
N ALA A 14 -43.97 53.38 45.90
CA ALA A 14 -44.46 53.20 44.53
C ALA A 14 -43.31 53.27 43.50
N GLN A 15 -42.41 54.25 43.63
CA GLN A 15 -41.23 54.38 42.75
C GLN A 15 -40.30 53.17 42.87
N ARG A 16 -40.02 52.68 44.08
CA ARG A 16 -39.20 51.46 44.29
C ARG A 16 -39.84 50.22 43.66
N ASN A 17 -41.15 50.06 43.80
CA ASN A 17 -41.88 48.94 43.19
C ASN A 17 -41.88 49.05 41.66
N LEU A 18 -42.11 50.24 41.11
CA LEU A 18 -42.01 50.49 39.67
C LEU A 18 -40.63 50.11 39.14
N GLY A 19 -39.54 50.53 39.81
CA GLY A 19 -38.18 50.17 39.43
C GLY A 19 -37.93 48.66 39.38
N LYS A 20 -38.45 47.89 40.35
CA LYS A 20 -38.37 46.41 40.34
C LYS A 20 -39.14 45.80 39.18
N THR A 21 -40.35 46.31 38.88
CA THR A 21 -41.17 45.84 37.76
C THR A 21 -40.51 46.15 36.42
N THR A 22 -39.99 47.37 36.24
CA THR A 22 -39.27 47.77 35.02
C THR A 22 -38.02 46.91 34.80
N SER A 23 -37.24 46.63 35.84
CA SER A 23 -36.07 45.74 35.74
C SER A 23 -36.46 44.31 35.32
N SER A 24 -37.55 43.77 35.90
CA SER A 24 -38.05 42.44 35.56
C SER A 24 -38.60 42.37 34.12
N LEU A 25 -39.30 43.42 33.68
CA LEU A 25 -39.79 43.55 32.31
C LEU A 25 -38.64 43.60 31.30
N ASN A 26 -37.62 44.43 31.55
CA ASN A 26 -36.46 44.53 30.66
C ASN A 26 -35.77 43.18 30.48
N LYS A 27 -35.63 42.42 31.57
CA LYS A 27 -35.04 41.07 31.54
C LYS A 27 -35.91 40.06 30.78
N ALA A 28 -37.24 40.15 30.90
CA ALA A 28 -38.16 39.33 30.12
C ALA A 28 -38.08 39.67 28.61
N LEU A 29 -37.97 40.95 28.27
CA LEU A 29 -37.77 41.41 26.88
C LEU A 29 -36.42 40.93 26.31
N GLU A 30 -35.35 40.94 27.11
CA GLU A 30 -34.03 40.45 26.71
C GLU A 30 -34.03 38.93 26.43
N ARG A 31 -34.71 38.15 27.28
CA ARG A 31 -34.93 36.71 27.07
C ARG A 31 -35.81 36.43 25.85
N LEU A 32 -36.84 37.25 25.62
CA LEU A 32 -37.71 37.14 24.45
C LEU A 32 -36.94 37.43 23.16
N ALA A 33 -36.15 38.50 23.12
CA ALA A 33 -35.37 38.91 21.95
C ALA A 33 -34.26 37.90 21.60
N SER A 34 -33.60 37.33 22.62
CA SER A 34 -32.57 36.31 22.42
C SER A 34 -33.12 34.90 22.17
N GLY A 35 -34.37 34.64 22.57
CA GLY A 35 -34.96 33.31 22.63
C GLY A 35 -34.29 32.38 23.66
N GLN A 36 -33.45 32.91 24.55
CA GLN A 36 -32.67 32.14 25.51
C GLN A 36 -33.16 32.41 26.94
N ARG A 37 -33.30 31.35 27.73
CA ARG A 37 -33.69 31.46 29.14
C ARG A 37 -32.60 32.12 30.00
N ILE A 38 -31.33 31.86 29.70
CA ILE A 38 -30.16 32.38 30.40
C ILE A 38 -29.43 33.31 29.42
N VAL A 39 -29.42 34.62 29.72
CA VAL A 39 -28.76 35.62 28.86
C VAL A 39 -27.48 36.17 29.51
N SER A 40 -27.46 36.25 30.84
CA SER A 40 -26.32 36.75 31.62
C SER A 40 -25.86 35.74 32.67
N ALA A 41 -24.56 35.76 32.97
CA ALA A 41 -23.96 34.96 34.05
C ALA A 41 -24.54 35.30 35.43
N GLY A 42 -25.13 36.49 35.59
CA GLY A 42 -25.79 36.89 36.83
C GLY A 42 -27.12 36.17 37.11
N ASP A 43 -27.71 35.50 36.12
CA ASP A 43 -28.96 34.76 36.27
C ASP A 43 -28.77 33.33 36.75
N ASP A 44 -27.79 32.65 36.16
CA ASP A 44 -27.46 31.26 36.43
C ASP A 44 -26.05 30.97 35.90
N ALA A 45 -25.05 31.20 36.74
CA ALA A 45 -23.65 31.03 36.37
C ALA A 45 -23.32 29.57 36.02
N ALA A 46 -23.88 28.60 36.75
CA ALA A 46 -23.65 27.18 36.50
C ALA A 46 -24.34 26.71 35.22
N GLY A 47 -25.60 27.11 35.00
CA GLY A 47 -26.34 26.81 33.77
C GLY A 47 -25.69 27.43 32.54
N LEU A 48 -25.20 28.67 32.65
CA LEU A 48 -24.45 29.31 31.56
C LEU A 48 -23.16 28.54 31.26
N ALA A 49 -22.37 28.18 32.28
CA ALA A 49 -21.11 27.45 32.10
C ALA A 49 -21.31 26.09 31.42
N ILE A 50 -22.33 25.32 31.83
CA ILE A 50 -22.65 24.04 31.19
C ILE A 50 -23.09 24.27 29.74
N SER A 51 -23.95 25.27 29.50
CA SER A 51 -24.45 25.56 28.15
C SER A 51 -23.34 26.00 27.19
N GLU A 52 -22.36 26.78 27.66
CA GLU A 52 -21.20 27.18 26.86
C GLU A 52 -20.23 26.02 26.62
N GLY A 53 -20.08 25.12 27.61
CA GLY A 53 -19.36 23.86 27.43
C GLY A 53 -19.98 23.00 26.32
N LEU A 54 -21.30 22.81 26.34
CA LEU A 54 -22.02 22.08 25.30
C LEU A 54 -21.95 22.80 23.94
N ARG A 55 -22.07 24.13 23.89
CA ARG A 55 -21.89 24.91 22.65
C ARG A 55 -20.49 24.72 22.07
N SER A 56 -19.46 24.71 22.91
CA SER A 56 -18.09 24.43 22.48
C SER A 56 -17.97 23.03 21.89
N GLN A 57 -18.51 22.02 22.56
CA GLN A 57 -18.54 20.64 22.05
C GLN A 57 -19.28 20.53 20.71
N VAL A 58 -20.45 21.16 20.57
CA VAL A 58 -21.19 21.17 19.30
C VAL A 58 -20.37 21.81 18.18
N ARG A 59 -19.68 22.92 18.45
CA ARG A 59 -18.79 23.55 17.45
C ARG A 59 -17.63 22.64 17.08
N GLY A 60 -17.02 21.97 18.06
CA GLY A 60 -15.94 21.01 17.82
C GLY A 60 -16.40 19.79 17.02
N LEU A 61 -17.55 19.20 17.36
CA LEU A 61 -18.15 18.09 16.60
C LEU A 61 -18.46 18.48 15.15
N ARG A 62 -18.94 19.71 14.90
CA ARG A 62 -19.15 20.20 13.53
C ARG A 62 -17.85 20.29 12.73
N GLN A 63 -16.74 20.65 13.37
CA GLN A 63 -15.44 20.62 12.71
C GLN A 63 -14.96 19.18 12.49
N ALA A 64 -15.13 18.30 13.47
CA ALA A 64 -14.79 16.89 13.34
C ALA A 64 -15.54 16.21 12.17
N ILE A 65 -16.83 16.51 11.98
CA ILE A 65 -17.61 16.02 10.83
C ILE A 65 -17.00 16.52 9.51
N ARG A 66 -16.56 17.79 9.44
CA ARG A 66 -15.87 18.30 8.24
C ARG A 66 -14.56 17.56 8.00
N ASN A 67 -13.74 17.38 9.02
CA ASN A 67 -12.48 16.64 8.91
C ASN A 67 -12.72 15.20 8.44
N ALA A 68 -13.76 14.53 8.94
CA ALA A 68 -14.12 13.18 8.52
C ALA A 68 -14.56 13.13 7.04
N ASN A 69 -15.30 14.12 6.57
CA ASN A 69 -15.67 14.23 5.16
C ASN A 69 -14.45 14.48 4.26
N ASP A 70 -13.49 15.29 4.72
CA ASP A 70 -12.23 15.50 4.00
C ASP A 70 -11.41 14.19 3.91
N ALA A 71 -11.38 13.40 4.98
CA ALA A 71 -10.83 12.03 4.96
C ALA A 71 -11.54 11.14 3.93
N GLY A 72 -12.88 11.21 3.88
CA GLY A 72 -13.67 10.49 2.89
C GLY A 72 -13.24 10.83 1.46
N GLY A 73 -13.12 12.12 1.15
CA GLY A 73 -12.66 12.58 -0.18
C GLY A 73 -11.25 12.10 -0.51
N PHE A 74 -10.36 12.12 0.47
CA PHE A 74 -9.01 11.62 0.35
C PHE A 74 -8.99 10.11 -0.01
N LEU A 75 -9.70 9.30 0.76
CA LEU A 75 -9.74 7.85 0.58
C LEU A 75 -10.44 7.45 -0.72
N THR A 76 -11.54 8.10 -1.10
CA THR A 76 -12.22 7.83 -2.38
C THR A 76 -11.33 8.16 -3.58
N THR A 77 -10.53 9.24 -3.50
CA THR A 77 -9.59 9.58 -4.57
C THR A 77 -8.49 8.52 -4.70
N ALA A 78 -7.94 8.06 -3.57
CA ALA A 78 -6.95 6.99 -3.57
C ALA A 78 -7.54 5.66 -4.08
N GLU A 79 -8.75 5.30 -3.64
CA GLU A 79 -9.44 4.08 -4.05
C GLU A 79 -9.75 4.07 -5.56
N GLY A 80 -10.23 5.19 -6.11
CA GLY A 80 -10.47 5.32 -7.55
C GLY A 80 -9.20 5.13 -8.39
N ALA A 81 -8.07 5.69 -7.93
CA ALA A 81 -6.79 5.49 -8.60
C ALA A 81 -6.30 4.03 -8.49
N LEU A 82 -6.46 3.39 -7.33
CA LEU A 82 -6.11 1.99 -7.12
C LEU A 82 -6.98 1.02 -7.94
N ALA A 83 -8.25 1.35 -8.16
CA ALA A 83 -9.13 0.58 -9.04
C ALA A 83 -8.59 0.57 -10.49
N GLU A 84 -8.16 1.73 -11.00
CA GLU A 84 -7.57 1.80 -12.34
C GLU A 84 -6.23 1.07 -12.43
N MET A 85 -5.39 1.20 -11.41
CA MET A 85 -4.16 0.41 -11.29
C MET A 85 -4.45 -1.10 -11.27
N THR A 86 -5.55 -1.53 -10.64
CA THR A 86 -5.98 -2.92 -10.64
C THR A 86 -6.36 -3.39 -12.05
N ASN A 87 -7.13 -2.59 -12.81
CA ASN A 87 -7.47 -2.89 -14.20
C ASN A 87 -6.22 -3.05 -15.07
N ILE A 88 -5.25 -2.14 -14.93
CA ILE A 88 -3.96 -2.22 -15.65
C ILE A 88 -3.23 -3.52 -15.30
N THR A 89 -3.18 -3.92 -14.03
CA THR A 89 -2.51 -5.18 -13.64
C THR A 89 -3.20 -6.43 -14.19
N GLN A 90 -4.53 -6.41 -14.31
CA GLN A 90 -5.28 -7.48 -14.96
C GLN A 90 -4.93 -7.55 -16.45
N ARG A 91 -4.87 -6.42 -17.15
CA ARG A 91 -4.44 -6.36 -18.55
C ARG A 91 -3.00 -6.84 -18.75
N LEU A 92 -2.07 -6.44 -17.88
CA LEU A 92 -0.69 -6.93 -17.91
C LEU A 92 -0.61 -8.45 -17.76
N ARG A 93 -1.48 -9.04 -16.91
CA ARG A 93 -1.59 -10.49 -16.76
C ARG A 93 -2.12 -11.16 -18.02
N GLU A 94 -3.13 -10.60 -18.67
CA GLU A 94 -3.65 -11.10 -19.94
C GLU A 94 -2.57 -11.13 -21.03
N LEU A 95 -1.84 -10.01 -21.18
CA LEU A 95 -0.73 -9.91 -22.14
C LEU A 95 0.37 -10.93 -21.85
N ALA A 96 0.70 -11.16 -20.57
CA ALA A 96 1.69 -12.18 -20.19
C ALA A 96 1.24 -13.60 -20.56
N ILE A 97 -0.04 -13.94 -20.33
CA ILE A 97 -0.61 -15.23 -20.73
C ILE A 97 -0.62 -15.38 -22.26
N GLN A 98 -0.97 -14.31 -22.97
CA GLN A 98 -0.98 -14.30 -24.43
C GLN A 98 0.43 -14.46 -25.02
N ALA A 99 1.42 -13.78 -24.46
CA ALA A 99 2.82 -13.88 -24.89
C ALA A 99 3.44 -15.25 -24.61
N ALA A 100 2.97 -15.94 -23.56
CA ALA A 100 3.40 -17.30 -23.22
C ALA A 100 2.93 -18.37 -24.21
N ASN A 101 2.00 -18.05 -25.12
CA ASN A 101 1.56 -18.98 -26.15
C ASN A 101 2.72 -19.27 -27.13
N GLY A 102 3.02 -20.56 -27.32
CA GLY A 102 4.10 -21.04 -28.18
C GLY A 102 3.86 -20.81 -29.68
N SER A 103 2.61 -20.57 -30.10
CA SER A 103 2.27 -20.29 -31.50
C SER A 103 2.62 -18.87 -31.96
N LEU A 104 3.00 -17.98 -31.03
CA LEU A 104 3.21 -16.57 -31.29
C LEU A 104 4.66 -16.30 -31.72
N GLY A 105 4.84 -15.59 -32.84
CA GLY A 105 6.15 -15.25 -33.37
C GLY A 105 6.88 -14.17 -32.54
N PRO A 106 8.20 -13.99 -32.75
CA PRO A 106 8.99 -12.97 -32.04
C PRO A 106 8.51 -11.54 -32.31
N THR A 107 8.04 -11.23 -33.53
CA THR A 107 7.51 -9.90 -33.88
C THR A 107 6.23 -9.58 -33.10
N ASP A 108 5.30 -10.54 -33.02
CA ASP A 108 4.05 -10.37 -32.30
C ASP A 108 4.27 -10.23 -30.79
N ARG A 109 5.22 -10.99 -30.23
CA ARG A 109 5.69 -10.80 -28.85
C ARG A 109 6.29 -9.41 -28.64
N GLY A 110 6.97 -8.87 -29.64
CA GLY A 110 7.46 -7.48 -29.61
C GLY A 110 6.33 -6.45 -29.50
N PHE A 111 5.23 -6.62 -30.22
CA PHE A 111 4.08 -5.71 -30.10
C PHE A 111 3.40 -5.81 -28.72
N LEU A 112 3.23 -7.02 -28.18
CA LEU A 112 2.70 -7.20 -26.83
C LEU A 112 3.62 -6.59 -25.76
N ASP A 113 4.95 -6.64 -25.97
CA ASP A 113 5.91 -6.02 -25.06
C ASP A 113 5.84 -4.49 -25.07
N SER A 114 5.61 -3.88 -26.23
CA SER A 114 5.36 -2.44 -26.34
C SER A 114 4.09 -2.03 -25.59
N GLU A 115 2.98 -2.75 -25.75
CA GLU A 115 1.74 -2.49 -25.01
C GLU A 115 1.95 -2.63 -23.49
N ARG A 116 2.65 -3.68 -23.06
CA ARG A 116 3.06 -3.87 -21.65
C ARG A 116 3.87 -2.67 -21.16
N ALA A 117 4.83 -2.17 -21.94
CA ALA A 117 5.67 -1.06 -21.55
C ALA A 117 4.87 0.24 -21.35
N GLU A 118 3.92 0.55 -22.24
CA GLU A 118 3.02 1.70 -22.12
C GLU A 118 2.11 1.58 -20.88
N LEU A 119 1.53 0.41 -20.64
CA LEU A 119 0.71 0.15 -19.47
C LEU A 119 1.50 0.32 -18.16
N VAL A 120 2.75 -0.12 -18.11
CA VAL A 120 3.62 0.09 -16.94
C VAL A 120 3.97 1.57 -16.75
N GLN A 121 4.17 2.33 -17.84
CA GLN A 121 4.37 3.77 -17.75
C GLN A 121 3.12 4.46 -17.19
N GLU A 122 1.94 4.08 -17.68
CA GLU A 122 0.67 4.64 -17.22
C GLU A 122 0.40 4.29 -15.75
N PHE A 123 0.67 3.05 -15.34
CA PHE A 123 0.60 2.62 -13.95
C PHE A 123 1.46 3.50 -13.02
N ASN A 124 2.71 3.75 -13.42
CA ASN A 124 3.61 4.63 -12.67
C ASN A 124 3.16 6.09 -12.72
N ARG A 125 2.56 6.54 -13.83
CA ARG A 125 1.99 7.89 -13.94
C ARG A 125 0.86 8.07 -12.92
N ILE A 126 -0.07 7.13 -12.82
CA ILE A 126 -1.18 7.17 -11.85
C ILE A 126 -0.62 7.18 -10.42
N ALA A 127 0.33 6.30 -10.10
CA ALA A 127 0.96 6.26 -8.77
C ALA A 127 1.62 7.60 -8.39
N ASN A 128 2.36 8.22 -9.33
CA ASN A 128 3.10 9.45 -9.07
C ASN A 128 2.25 10.74 -9.20
N GLN A 129 1.14 10.71 -9.93
CA GLN A 129 0.34 11.91 -10.21
C GLN A 129 -0.92 12.04 -9.35
N THR A 130 -1.42 10.95 -8.77
CA THR A 130 -2.58 10.97 -7.87
C THR A 130 -2.28 11.86 -6.66
N THR A 131 -3.01 12.97 -6.55
CA THR A 131 -2.87 13.96 -5.49
C THR A 131 -4.22 14.38 -4.94
N PHE A 132 -4.27 14.67 -3.65
CA PHE A 132 -5.39 15.34 -3.01
C PHE A 132 -4.88 16.56 -2.26
N ASN A 133 -5.43 17.73 -2.56
CA ASN A 133 -5.03 19.00 -1.96
C ASN A 133 -3.49 19.17 -1.87
N THR A 134 -2.80 18.99 -3.00
CA THR A 134 -1.33 19.03 -3.16
C THR A 134 -0.52 17.89 -2.53
N THR A 135 -1.14 17.02 -1.73
CA THR A 135 -0.49 15.86 -1.13
C THR A 135 -0.50 14.68 -2.09
N LYS A 136 0.63 14.00 -2.26
CA LYS A 136 0.76 12.77 -3.05
C LYS A 136 0.26 11.57 -2.25
N LEU A 137 -0.51 10.69 -2.88
CA LEU A 137 -1.21 9.62 -2.15
C LEU A 137 -0.54 8.25 -2.28
N LEU A 138 0.01 7.94 -3.46
CA LEU A 138 0.34 6.57 -3.88
C LEU A 138 1.83 6.35 -4.17
N ASP A 139 2.67 7.38 -3.99
CA ASP A 139 4.11 7.33 -4.33
C ASP A 139 5.01 6.84 -3.18
N GLY A 140 4.41 6.46 -2.05
CA GLY A 140 5.11 6.03 -0.84
C GLY A 140 5.61 7.16 0.06
N THR A 141 5.47 8.43 -0.35
CA THR A 141 5.83 9.58 0.49
C THR A 141 4.73 9.93 1.50
N PHE A 142 3.53 9.38 1.30
CA PHE A 142 2.39 9.60 2.18
C PHE A 142 2.66 9.01 3.57
N GLN A 143 2.88 9.90 4.53
CA GLN A 143 3.11 9.51 5.93
C GLN A 143 1.78 9.15 6.61
N THR A 144 1.87 8.55 7.80
CA THR A 144 0.68 8.35 8.63
C THR A 144 0.08 9.71 8.96
N VAL A 145 -1.20 9.89 8.67
CA VAL A 145 -1.96 11.10 8.98
C VAL A 145 -2.99 10.78 10.04
N ASP A 146 -3.02 11.62 11.08
CA ASP A 146 -4.00 11.57 12.16
C ASP A 146 -5.13 12.55 11.87
N LEU A 147 -6.35 12.05 11.70
CA LEU A 147 -7.53 12.90 11.58
C LEU A 147 -8.25 13.02 12.90
N GLN A 148 -8.30 14.24 13.43
CA GLN A 148 -9.10 14.58 14.59
C GLN A 148 -10.60 14.52 14.23
N VAL A 149 -11.29 13.49 14.74
CA VAL A 149 -12.72 13.23 14.50
C VAL A 149 -13.56 13.35 15.77
N GLY A 150 -12.96 13.79 16.87
CA GLY A 150 -13.66 14.10 18.11
C GLY A 150 -13.36 15.48 18.67
N VAL A 151 -13.96 15.77 19.82
CA VAL A 151 -13.83 17.05 20.54
C VAL A 151 -12.67 17.06 21.52
N GLN A 152 -12.20 15.89 21.96
CA GLN A 152 -11.10 15.74 22.91
C GLN A 152 -9.80 15.37 22.21
N LYS A 153 -8.67 15.75 22.82
CA LYS A 153 -7.35 15.38 22.33
C LYS A 153 -7.20 13.86 22.31
N GLY A 154 -6.76 13.30 21.17
CA GLY A 154 -6.55 11.87 20.99
C GLY A 154 -7.76 11.11 20.42
N GLU A 155 -8.88 11.79 20.19
CA GLU A 155 -10.00 11.24 19.41
C GLU A 155 -9.70 11.38 17.91
N SER A 156 -8.70 10.63 17.45
CA SER A 156 -8.21 10.63 16.08
C SER A 156 -8.28 9.27 15.40
N ILE A 157 -8.49 9.29 14.09
CA ILE A 157 -8.34 8.12 13.23
C ILE A 157 -7.01 8.28 12.48
N SER A 158 -6.08 7.37 12.72
CA SER A 158 -4.80 7.31 12.01
C SER A 158 -4.94 6.37 10.82
N PHE A 159 -4.47 6.79 9.65
CA PHE A 159 -4.32 5.91 8.50
C PHE A 159 -3.03 6.19 7.74
N THR A 160 -2.61 5.20 6.95
CA THR A 160 -1.47 5.31 6.04
C THR A 160 -1.83 4.66 4.71
N ILE A 161 -1.18 5.09 3.64
CA ILE A 161 -1.26 4.51 2.31
C ILE A 161 0.14 4.09 1.91
N GLY A 162 0.28 2.83 1.47
CA GLY A 162 1.56 2.28 1.05
C GLY A 162 2.03 2.79 -0.32
N ASP A 163 3.29 2.52 -0.65
CA ASP A 163 3.85 2.81 -1.98
C ASP A 163 3.27 1.87 -3.04
N ALA A 164 2.53 2.42 -3.99
CA ALA A 164 1.89 1.69 -5.07
C ALA A 164 2.66 1.76 -6.40
N ARG A 165 3.88 2.31 -6.44
CA ARG A 165 4.68 2.37 -7.67
C ARG A 165 5.08 0.97 -8.14
N ALA A 166 5.30 0.79 -9.45
CA ALA A 166 5.68 -0.50 -10.03
C ALA A 166 7.06 -1.00 -9.55
N THR A 167 7.91 -0.11 -9.04
CA THR A 167 9.20 -0.48 -8.44
C THR A 167 9.09 -1.04 -7.03
N SER A 168 7.98 -0.77 -6.35
CA SER A 168 7.68 -1.28 -5.00
C SER A 168 6.80 -2.53 -5.09
N LEU A 169 5.76 -2.47 -5.93
CA LEU A 169 4.81 -3.56 -6.14
C LEU A 169 5.36 -4.62 -7.10
N GLY A 170 5.19 -5.91 -6.75
CA GLY A 170 5.50 -7.03 -7.65
C GLY A 170 7.00 -7.31 -7.83
N THR A 171 7.86 -6.79 -6.96
CA THR A 171 9.28 -7.12 -6.97
C THR A 171 9.49 -8.60 -6.59
N LEU A 172 10.01 -9.38 -7.54
CA LEU A 172 10.43 -10.76 -7.28
C LEU A 172 11.94 -10.74 -6.99
N ALA A 173 12.34 -11.35 -5.88
CA ALA A 173 13.75 -11.59 -5.60
C ALA A 173 14.28 -12.65 -6.58
N ARG A 174 14.92 -12.23 -7.67
CA ARG A 174 15.53 -13.14 -8.65
C ARG A 174 17.02 -13.26 -8.38
N LYS A 175 17.50 -14.47 -8.14
CA LYS A 175 18.93 -14.81 -8.12
C LYS A 175 19.24 -15.71 -9.30
N GLN A 176 20.01 -15.21 -10.26
CA GLN A 176 20.54 -15.99 -11.38
C GLN A 176 22.03 -16.24 -11.13
N SER A 177 22.49 -17.46 -11.35
CA SER A 177 23.92 -17.80 -11.25
C SER A 177 24.27 -18.79 -12.35
N ILE A 178 25.35 -18.50 -13.08
CA ILE A 178 25.98 -19.45 -14.00
C ILE A 178 26.72 -20.44 -13.11
N ARG A 179 26.26 -21.69 -13.00
CA ARG A 179 27.02 -22.70 -12.27
C ARG A 179 28.25 -23.08 -13.11
N HIS A 180 29.41 -22.57 -12.70
CA HIS A 180 30.70 -23.18 -12.99
C HIS A 180 31.26 -23.68 -11.64
N GLY A 181 31.52 -24.98 -11.52
CA GLY A 181 32.11 -25.60 -10.33
C GLY A 181 31.17 -26.50 -9.55
N LEU A 182 31.43 -27.80 -9.62
CA LEU A 182 30.89 -28.84 -8.73
C LEU A 182 31.64 -28.76 -7.39
N ASP A 183 31.48 -27.67 -6.64
CA ASP A 183 31.97 -27.65 -5.27
C ASP A 183 30.90 -28.29 -4.37
N ASP A 184 31.31 -29.42 -3.81
CA ASP A 184 30.52 -30.31 -2.97
C ASP A 184 29.84 -29.50 -1.84
N TRP A 185 28.52 -29.37 -1.91
CA TRP A 185 27.73 -28.74 -0.87
C TRP A 185 27.61 -29.70 0.32
N SER A 186 28.65 -29.75 1.14
CA SER A 186 28.72 -30.59 2.34
C SER A 186 27.60 -30.32 3.36
N ASP A 187 26.93 -29.17 3.27
CA ASP A 187 25.84 -28.76 4.18
C ASP A 187 24.44 -28.74 3.52
N GLY A 188 24.35 -29.14 2.24
CA GLY A 188 23.11 -29.19 1.46
C GLY A 188 22.56 -27.82 1.02
N VAL A 189 21.55 -27.83 0.15
CA VAL A 189 20.86 -26.61 -0.29
C VAL A 189 19.86 -26.18 0.78
N ARG A 190 19.96 -24.96 1.32
CA ARG A 190 18.96 -24.41 2.26
C ARG A 190 18.35 -23.12 1.72
N ILE A 191 17.02 -23.02 1.77
CA ILE A 191 16.27 -21.81 1.42
C ILE A 191 15.34 -21.51 2.58
N ASN A 192 15.42 -20.30 3.16
CA ASN A 192 14.60 -19.91 4.32
C ASN A 192 14.64 -20.93 5.47
N GLN A 193 15.83 -21.47 5.76
CA GLN A 193 16.06 -22.54 6.76
C GLN A 193 15.44 -23.91 6.43
N VAL A 194 14.78 -24.06 5.28
CA VAL A 194 14.28 -25.34 4.77
C VAL A 194 15.40 -26.06 4.04
N ASN A 195 15.65 -27.32 4.42
CA ASN A 195 16.61 -28.18 3.73
C ASN A 195 16.01 -28.68 2.40
N ILE A 196 16.73 -28.43 1.32
CA ILE A 196 16.41 -28.88 -0.03
C ILE A 196 17.26 -30.12 -0.29
N VAL A 197 16.61 -31.28 -0.20
CA VAL A 197 17.24 -32.56 -0.53
C VAL A 197 17.19 -32.75 -2.04
N VAL A 198 18.35 -32.87 -2.67
CA VAL A 198 18.50 -33.18 -4.10
C VAL A 198 18.70 -34.68 -4.25
N ASN A 199 17.90 -35.33 -5.10
CA ASN A 199 17.98 -36.76 -5.35
C ASN A 199 18.58 -37.03 -6.74
N SER A 200 19.37 -38.09 -6.90
CA SER A 200 19.91 -38.51 -8.20
C SER A 200 18.81 -38.82 -9.20
N ASN A 201 17.63 -39.27 -8.74
CA ASN A 201 16.46 -39.52 -9.58
C ASN A 201 15.80 -38.23 -10.10
N ASP A 202 16.15 -37.07 -9.53
CA ASP A 202 15.65 -35.77 -9.99
C ASP A 202 16.38 -35.32 -11.28
N ASP A 203 17.28 -36.12 -11.89
CA ASP A 203 17.85 -35.89 -13.23
C ASP A 203 18.21 -37.21 -13.93
N ASN A 204 17.73 -37.39 -15.17
CA ASN A 204 17.99 -38.57 -16.00
C ASN A 204 18.78 -38.23 -17.28
N VAL A 205 19.31 -37.00 -17.39
CA VAL A 205 20.02 -36.50 -18.57
C VAL A 205 21.52 -36.34 -18.27
N SER A 206 21.89 -35.97 -17.04
CA SER A 206 23.30 -35.85 -16.66
C SER A 206 23.96 -37.21 -16.36
N PRO A 207 25.30 -37.33 -16.53
CA PRO A 207 26.07 -38.49 -16.09
C PRO A 207 25.85 -38.81 -14.61
N SER A 208 25.92 -40.09 -14.23
CA SER A 208 25.64 -40.56 -12.86
C SER A 208 26.47 -39.89 -11.76
N SER A 209 27.68 -39.42 -12.08
CA SER A 209 28.54 -38.66 -11.17
C SER A 209 28.07 -37.21 -10.92
N ALA A 210 27.18 -36.68 -11.76
CA ALA A 210 26.73 -35.29 -11.73
C ALA A 210 25.23 -35.11 -11.44
N GLN A 211 24.46 -36.21 -11.38
CA GLN A 211 22.99 -36.17 -11.18
C GLN A 211 22.57 -35.45 -9.90
N ASN A 212 23.32 -35.59 -8.80
CA ASN A 212 23.00 -34.91 -7.53
C ASN A 212 23.27 -33.39 -7.53
N TYR A 213 23.98 -32.89 -8.54
CA TYR A 213 24.45 -31.50 -8.60
C TYR A 213 23.99 -30.77 -9.86
N SER A 214 23.29 -31.45 -10.76
CA SER A 214 22.82 -30.85 -11.99
C SER A 214 21.80 -29.73 -11.71
N ALA A 215 21.78 -28.71 -12.58
CA ALA A 215 20.80 -27.63 -12.46
C ALA A 215 19.36 -28.17 -12.51
N ILE A 216 19.15 -29.27 -13.25
CA ILE A 216 17.86 -29.96 -13.37
C ILE A 216 17.43 -30.58 -12.03
N ALA A 217 18.32 -31.36 -11.41
CA ALA A 217 18.01 -31.98 -10.12
C ALA A 217 17.77 -30.94 -9.02
N VAL A 218 18.60 -29.89 -8.99
CA VAL A 218 18.43 -28.81 -8.01
C VAL A 218 17.15 -28.02 -8.24
N ALA A 219 16.80 -27.67 -9.48
CA ALA A 219 15.56 -26.95 -9.76
C ALA A 219 14.32 -27.76 -9.35
N ARG A 220 14.31 -29.08 -9.65
CA ARG A 220 13.23 -29.97 -9.20
C ARG A 220 13.16 -30.08 -7.68
N ALA A 221 14.29 -30.20 -7.01
CA ALA A 221 14.35 -30.27 -5.56
C ALA A 221 13.84 -28.97 -4.89
N VAL A 222 14.20 -27.80 -5.44
CA VAL A 222 13.68 -26.49 -4.98
C VAL A 222 12.18 -26.40 -5.22
N ASN A 223 11.70 -26.75 -6.41
CA ASN A 223 10.28 -26.68 -6.76
C ASN A 223 9.42 -27.64 -5.92
N ARG A 224 9.97 -28.79 -5.50
CA ARG A 224 9.29 -29.76 -4.61
C ARG A 224 8.91 -29.15 -3.26
N VAL A 225 9.71 -28.23 -2.72
CA VAL A 225 9.41 -27.54 -1.45
C VAL A 225 9.03 -26.07 -1.64
N SER A 226 8.71 -25.65 -2.86
CA SER A 226 8.31 -24.28 -3.19
C SER A 226 7.11 -23.79 -2.35
N GLY A 227 6.18 -24.69 -1.99
CA GLY A 227 5.06 -24.35 -1.10
C GLY A 227 5.46 -23.96 0.32
N GLN A 228 6.66 -24.33 0.78
CA GLN A 228 7.21 -23.95 2.08
C GLN A 228 8.19 -22.77 1.97
N THR A 229 8.97 -22.71 0.90
CA THR A 229 10.03 -21.71 0.73
C THR A 229 9.57 -20.44 0.03
N GLY A 230 8.48 -20.50 -0.76
CA GLY A 230 8.05 -19.42 -1.65
C GLY A 230 9.00 -19.19 -2.84
N VAL A 231 9.96 -20.09 -3.07
CA VAL A 231 10.96 -19.97 -4.14
C VAL A 231 10.70 -21.01 -5.22
N VAL A 232 10.64 -20.55 -6.47
CA VAL A 232 10.57 -21.38 -7.67
C VAL A 232 11.89 -21.27 -8.41
N ALA A 233 12.41 -22.39 -8.90
CA ALA A 233 13.62 -22.47 -9.69
C ALA A 233 13.30 -22.95 -11.11
N ASP A 234 13.99 -22.37 -12.08
CA ASP A 234 13.91 -22.76 -13.49
C ASP A 234 15.32 -23.00 -14.04
N VAL A 235 15.44 -23.92 -14.98
CA VAL A 235 16.71 -24.24 -15.65
C VAL A 235 16.72 -23.58 -17.01
N LEU A 236 17.57 -22.57 -17.15
CA LEU A 236 17.78 -21.90 -18.42
C LEU A 236 18.63 -22.76 -19.36
N GLN A 237 18.50 -22.50 -20.66
CA GLN A 237 19.31 -23.18 -21.67
C GLN A 237 20.79 -22.86 -21.46
N ASN A 238 21.63 -23.90 -21.45
CA ASN A 238 23.07 -23.76 -21.55
C ASN A 238 23.44 -23.65 -23.04
N VAL A 239 23.76 -22.46 -23.50
CA VAL A 239 24.33 -22.25 -24.84
C VAL A 239 25.84 -22.24 -24.69
N VAL A 240 26.50 -23.33 -25.07
CA VAL A 240 27.95 -23.35 -25.24
C VAL A 240 28.22 -23.05 -26.71
N ASN A 241 28.69 -21.83 -26.99
CA ASN A 241 29.27 -21.51 -28.30
C ASN A 241 30.68 -22.13 -28.34
N LEU A 242 30.86 -23.17 -29.14
CA LEU A 242 32.18 -23.73 -29.42
C LEU A 242 32.86 -22.90 -30.52
N ASP A 243 33.15 -21.64 -30.22
CA ASP A 243 33.94 -20.79 -31.12
C ASP A 243 35.43 -21.12 -30.92
N ASN A 244 36.17 -21.33 -32.02
CA ASN A 244 37.60 -21.73 -32.05
C ASN A 244 37.92 -23.09 -31.37
N LEU A 245 37.30 -24.19 -31.84
CA LEU A 245 37.91 -25.51 -31.65
C LEU A 245 39.21 -25.60 -32.48
N GLU A 246 40.32 -25.14 -31.92
CA GLU A 246 41.65 -25.43 -32.45
C GLU A 246 41.99 -26.89 -32.12
N PHE A 247 41.78 -27.78 -33.09
CA PHE A 247 42.30 -29.14 -33.02
C PHE A 247 43.82 -29.07 -33.10
N GLY A 248 44.50 -29.27 -31.98
CA GLY A 248 45.95 -29.38 -31.91
C GLY A 248 46.45 -30.60 -32.69
N GLY A 249 46.59 -30.46 -34.01
CA GLY A 249 47.25 -31.41 -34.90
C GLY A 249 46.45 -32.63 -35.33
N PHE A 250 45.24 -32.48 -35.88
CA PHE A 250 44.51 -33.59 -36.49
C PHE A 250 43.87 -33.21 -37.85
N GLU A 251 44.48 -33.64 -38.96
CA GLU A 251 43.86 -33.68 -40.30
C GLU A 251 43.20 -35.06 -40.52
N GLY A 252 42.11 -35.36 -39.81
CA GLY A 252 41.44 -36.67 -39.91
C GLY A 252 39.93 -36.62 -39.70
N VAL A 253 39.24 -37.62 -40.26
CA VAL A 253 37.81 -37.89 -40.03
C VAL A 253 37.61 -38.19 -38.55
N LEU A 254 36.66 -37.50 -37.90
CA LEU A 254 36.27 -37.79 -36.52
C LEU A 254 35.82 -39.25 -36.42
N LEU A 255 36.56 -40.06 -35.66
CA LEU A 255 36.19 -41.44 -35.39
C LEU A 255 35.16 -41.46 -34.25
N GLN A 256 34.38 -42.54 -34.19
CA GLN A 256 33.42 -42.74 -33.12
C GLN A 256 34.14 -42.69 -31.75
N GLY A 257 33.82 -41.67 -30.94
CA GLY A 257 34.39 -41.47 -29.61
C GLY A 257 35.29 -40.24 -29.45
N ASP A 258 35.66 -39.56 -30.54
CA ASP A 258 36.55 -38.38 -30.50
C ASP A 258 35.86 -37.12 -29.94
N MET A 259 34.53 -37.07 -29.99
CA MET A 259 33.73 -36.00 -29.41
C MET A 259 32.73 -36.58 -28.43
N ARG A 260 32.79 -36.14 -27.17
CA ARG A 260 31.86 -36.54 -26.11
C ARG A 260 31.14 -35.34 -25.54
N ILE A 261 29.82 -35.35 -25.58
CA ILE A 261 28.98 -34.41 -24.82
C ILE A 261 28.19 -35.22 -23.79
N ASN A 262 28.32 -34.84 -22.51
CA ASN A 262 27.69 -35.54 -21.39
C ASN A 262 28.02 -37.05 -21.31
N GLY A 263 29.24 -37.42 -21.68
CA GLY A 263 29.69 -38.82 -21.65
C GLY A 263 29.11 -39.72 -22.75
N VAL A 264 28.36 -39.14 -23.71
CA VAL A 264 27.87 -39.82 -24.90
C VAL A 264 28.75 -39.45 -26.08
N ASP A 265 29.20 -40.45 -26.82
CA ASP A 265 29.95 -40.26 -28.07
C ASP A 265 29.03 -39.60 -29.11
N ILE A 266 29.46 -38.46 -29.63
CA ILE A 266 28.85 -37.83 -30.79
C ILE A 266 29.42 -38.50 -32.02
N VAL A 267 28.57 -39.24 -32.72
CA VAL A 267 28.84 -39.70 -34.08
C VAL A 267 28.70 -38.48 -34.98
N VAL A 268 29.79 -38.06 -35.60
CA VAL A 268 29.78 -37.01 -36.63
C VAL A 268 29.39 -37.59 -37.98
#